data_AF-A0A8E7EI96-F1
#
_entry.id   AF-A0A8E7EI96-F1
#
_cell.length_a   1.000
_cell.length_b   1.000
_cell.length_c   1.000
_cell.angle_alpha   90.00
_cell.angle_beta   90.00
_cell.angle_gamma   90.00
#
_symmetry.space_group_name_H-M   'P 1'
#
loop_
_entity.id
_entity.type
_entity.pdbx_description
1 polymer ?
#
loop_
_entity_poly.entity_id
_entity_poly.type
_entity_poly.pdbx_seq_one_letter_code
_entity_poly.pdbx_strand_id
1 'polypeptide(L)'
;MDFPEELKAKILECPPEVIAYIVHLHERIDQLESRVKELESRLNLNSRNSGKPPSSDGYAKKNRNKSDSRKKYPGGQPGHKGTTLRQSPHPDHIEYHKPHECSKCGHSLVSGKILGIEKRQVFDLPPPPTIEITEHQSFTICCPHCGLKTSGDFPEDSTYHELPSADITTVPSLSILNNDEKHNLNNQMALDLKGIDWNYCKVFDQFVECIE
;
A
#
# COMPACT_ATOMS: atom_id res chain seq x y z
N MET A 1 25.24 -31.05 -15.10
CA MET A 1 25.37 -31.91 -16.30
C MET A 1 26.81 -32.42 -16.32
N ASP A 2 27.02 -33.73 -16.42
CA ASP A 2 28.37 -34.26 -16.63
C ASP A 2 28.82 -33.94 -18.05
N PHE A 3 29.83 -33.09 -18.17
CA PHE A 3 30.46 -32.82 -19.47
C PHE A 3 31.10 -34.12 -20.00
N PRO A 4 30.86 -34.49 -21.27
CA PRO A 4 31.51 -35.64 -21.88
C PRO A 4 33.03 -35.55 -21.70
N GLU A 5 33.69 -36.63 -21.28
CA GLU A 5 35.15 -36.66 -21.05
C GLU A 5 35.95 -36.19 -22.27
N GLU A 6 35.44 -36.46 -23.47
CA GLU A 6 35.99 -35.99 -24.74
C GLU A 6 36.07 -34.46 -24.85
N LEU A 7 35.18 -33.73 -24.19
CA LEU A 7 35.17 -32.27 -24.18
C LEU A 7 36.21 -31.71 -23.20
N LYS A 8 36.42 -32.38 -22.06
CA LYS A 8 37.43 -31.99 -21.07
C LYS A 8 38.85 -32.08 -21.63
N ALA A 9 39.15 -33.14 -22.39
CA ALA A 9 40.44 -33.32 -23.04
C ALA A 9 40.73 -32.22 -24.08
N LYS A 10 39.72 -31.82 -24.87
CA LYS A 10 39.85 -30.75 -25.87
C LYS A 10 40.02 -29.36 -25.25
N ILE A 11 39.46 -29.12 -24.07
CA ILE A 11 39.62 -27.86 -23.33
C ILE A 11 41.06 -27.70 -22.81
N LEU A 12 41.72 -28.81 -22.43
CA LEU A 12 43.11 -28.82 -21.97
C LEU A 12 44.13 -28.49 -23.08
N GLU A 13 43.77 -28.75 -24.34
CA GLU A 13 44.61 -28.46 -25.52
C GLU A 13 44.38 -27.05 -26.11
N CYS A 14 43.44 -26.27 -25.55
CA CYS A 14 43.14 -24.94 -26.06
C CYS A 14 44.20 -23.91 -25.64
N PRO A 15 44.65 -23.03 -26.56
CA PRO A 15 45.49 -21.90 -26.20
C PRO A 15 44.82 -21.00 -25.15
N PRO A 16 45.57 -20.47 -24.17
CA PRO A 16 45.00 -19.68 -23.08
C PRO A 16 44.30 -18.41 -23.57
N GLU A 17 44.69 -17.85 -24.72
CA GLU A 17 44.04 -16.69 -25.33
C GLU A 17 42.62 -17.01 -25.81
N VAL A 18 42.41 -18.22 -26.33
CA VAL A 18 41.10 -18.70 -26.77
C VAL A 18 40.19 -18.91 -25.57
N ILE A 19 40.73 -19.46 -24.48
CA ILE A 19 40.00 -19.64 -23.22
C ILE A 19 39.59 -18.28 -22.65
N ALA A 20 40.51 -17.32 -22.59
CA ALA A 20 40.23 -15.97 -22.13
C ALA A 20 39.14 -15.27 -22.96
N TYR A 21 39.16 -15.45 -24.29
CA TYR A 21 38.13 -14.91 -25.17
C TYR A 21 36.77 -15.57 -24.95
N ILE A 22 36.73 -16.89 -24.74
CA ILE A 22 35.50 -17.63 -24.43
C ILE A 22 34.92 -17.15 -23.09
N VAL A 23 35.75 -16.96 -22.06
CA VAL A 23 35.32 -16.42 -20.76
C VAL A 23 34.73 -15.02 -20.93
N HIS A 24 35.41 -14.14 -21.68
CA HIS A 24 34.93 -12.79 -21.96
C HIS A 24 33.57 -12.78 -22.68
N LEU A 25 33.37 -13.70 -23.64
CA LEU A 25 32.09 -13.85 -24.33
C LEU A 25 30.98 -14.33 -23.40
N HIS A 26 31.25 -15.30 -22.52
CA HIS A 26 30.26 -15.77 -21.54
C HIS A 26 29.86 -14.66 -20.57
N GLU A 27 30.83 -13.90 -20.05
CA GLU A 27 30.54 -12.75 -19.18
C GLU A 27 29.65 -11.73 -19.92
N ARG A 28 29.91 -11.50 -21.21
CA ARG A 28 29.11 -10.59 -22.02
C ARG A 28 27.69 -11.11 -22.27
N ILE A 29 27.53 -12.42 -22.46
CA ILE A 29 26.23 -13.06 -22.59
C ILE A 29 25.45 -12.92 -21.28
N ASP A 30 26.05 -13.21 -20.14
CA ASP A 30 25.41 -13.08 -18.82
C ASP A 30 24.93 -11.64 -18.55
N GLN A 31 25.76 -10.66 -18.89
CA GLN A 31 25.40 -9.24 -18.79
C GLN A 31 24.20 -8.88 -19.70
N LEU A 32 24.18 -9.40 -20.92
CA LEU A 32 23.10 -9.15 -21.87
C LEU A 32 21.81 -9.86 -21.44
N GLU A 33 21.87 -11.11 -21.00
CA GLU A 33 20.72 -11.87 -20.51
C GLU A 33 20.11 -11.22 -19.27
N SER A 34 20.93 -10.78 -18.32
CA SER A 34 20.49 -10.01 -17.15
C SER A 34 19.73 -8.74 -17.57
N ARG A 35 20.29 -7.99 -18.52
CA ARG A 35 19.68 -6.75 -19.03
C ARG A 35 18.38 -7.01 -19.78
N VAL A 36 18.32 -8.08 -20.58
CA VAL A 36 17.08 -8.49 -21.27
C VAL A 36 16.01 -8.85 -20.24
N LYS A 37 16.34 -9.67 -19.24
CA LYS A 37 15.42 -10.06 -18.16
C LYS A 37 14.89 -8.84 -17.39
N GLU A 38 15.75 -7.89 -17.07
CA GLU A 38 15.36 -6.61 -16.46
C GLU A 38 14.36 -5.84 -17.35
N LEU A 39 14.71 -5.64 -18.63
CA LEU A 39 13.86 -4.90 -19.56
C LEU A 39 12.50 -5.58 -19.77
N GLU A 40 12.49 -6.91 -19.91
CA GLU A 40 11.26 -7.70 -20.00
C GLU A 40 10.41 -7.58 -18.73
N SER A 41 11.04 -7.64 -17.55
CA SER A 41 10.33 -7.44 -16.28
C SER A 41 9.66 -6.08 -16.22
N ARG A 42 10.36 -5.02 -16.64
CA ARG A 42 9.86 -3.65 -16.68
C ARG A 42 8.68 -3.50 -17.66
N LEU A 43 8.74 -4.18 -18.81
CA LEU A 43 7.66 -4.19 -19.80
C LEU A 43 6.43 -4.98 -19.31
N ASN A 44 6.62 -6.00 -18.48
CA ASN A 44 5.53 -6.83 -17.97
C ASN A 44 4.82 -6.23 -16.73
N LEU A 45 5.32 -5.13 -16.18
CA LEU A 45 4.65 -4.39 -15.12
C LEU A 45 3.49 -3.57 -15.67
N ASN A 46 2.30 -3.77 -15.12
CA ASN A 46 1.10 -3.00 -15.38
C ASN A 46 0.38 -2.65 -14.07
N SER A 47 -0.63 -1.78 -14.12
CA SER A 47 -1.40 -1.39 -12.92
C SER A 47 -2.06 -2.55 -12.17
N ARG A 48 -2.23 -3.72 -12.81
CA ARG A 48 -2.86 -4.90 -12.18
C ARG A 48 -1.88 -5.71 -11.34
N ASN A 49 -0.58 -5.67 -11.61
CA ASN A 49 0.43 -6.46 -10.92
C ASN A 49 1.48 -5.62 -10.17
N SER A 50 1.48 -4.29 -10.32
CA SER A 50 2.52 -3.42 -9.74
C SER A 50 2.04 -2.46 -8.65
N GLY A 51 0.74 -2.47 -8.31
CA GLY A 51 0.14 -1.51 -7.36
C GLY A 51 0.17 -0.05 -7.82
N LYS A 52 0.71 0.23 -9.02
CA LYS A 52 0.71 1.56 -9.63
C LYS A 52 -0.71 1.94 -10.06
N PRO A 53 -1.08 3.22 -9.94
CA PRO A 53 -2.42 3.64 -10.32
C PRO A 53 -2.67 3.36 -11.80
N PRO A 54 -3.91 2.99 -12.20
CA PRO A 54 -4.25 2.71 -13.59
C PRO A 54 -3.96 3.85 -14.55
N SER A 55 -3.73 5.08 -14.09
CA SER A 55 -3.28 6.21 -14.90
C SER A 55 -1.87 6.01 -15.47
N SER A 56 -0.97 5.32 -14.75
CA SER A 56 0.44 5.14 -15.07
C SER A 56 0.73 4.24 -16.28
N ASP A 57 -0.20 3.38 -16.72
CA ASP A 57 0.01 2.48 -17.88
C ASP A 57 -0.04 3.22 -19.25
N GLY A 58 -0.13 4.56 -19.28
CA GLY A 58 -0.08 5.36 -20.51
C GLY A 58 -1.15 5.01 -21.55
N TYR A 59 -0.80 5.12 -22.84
CA TYR A 59 -1.69 4.84 -23.99
C TYR A 59 -1.77 3.36 -24.38
N ALA A 60 -0.96 2.49 -23.78
CA ALA A 60 -0.95 1.05 -24.06
C ALA A 60 -2.14 0.29 -23.42
N LYS A 61 -3.01 1.00 -22.69
CA LYS A 61 -4.20 0.42 -22.08
C LYS A 61 -5.13 -0.08 -23.18
N LYS A 62 -5.47 -1.37 -23.11
CA LYS A 62 -6.54 -1.92 -23.93
C LYS A 62 -7.80 -1.10 -23.68
N ASN A 63 -8.36 -0.50 -24.73
CA ASN A 63 -9.68 0.12 -24.65
C ASN A 63 -10.63 -0.94 -24.11
N ARG A 64 -11.08 -0.77 -22.86
CA ARG A 64 -12.22 -1.55 -22.38
C ARG A 64 -13.36 -1.10 -23.27
N ASN A 65 -13.76 -1.97 -24.20
CA ASN A 65 -15.02 -1.81 -24.91
C ASN A 65 -16.05 -1.49 -23.84
N LYS A 66 -16.56 -0.26 -23.86
CA LYS A 66 -17.72 0.08 -23.05
C LYS A 66 -18.80 -0.84 -23.58
N SER A 67 -19.05 -1.97 -22.91
CA SER A 67 -20.20 -2.81 -23.20
C SER A 67 -21.37 -1.85 -23.30
N ASP A 68 -22.13 -1.87 -24.39
CA ASP A 68 -23.24 -0.96 -24.66
C ASP A 68 -23.97 -0.64 -23.37
N SER A 69 -23.57 0.47 -22.76
CA SER A 69 -23.99 0.76 -21.41
C SER A 69 -25.37 1.30 -21.63
N ARG A 70 -26.39 0.42 -21.48
CA ARG A 70 -27.81 0.79 -21.40
C ARG A 70 -27.87 2.20 -20.85
N LYS A 71 -28.35 3.14 -21.67
CA LYS A 71 -28.41 4.58 -21.38
C LYS A 71 -28.68 4.76 -19.89
N LYS A 72 -27.64 5.03 -19.10
CA LYS A 72 -27.78 5.33 -17.68
C LYS A 72 -28.37 6.73 -17.65
N TYR A 73 -29.68 6.79 -17.51
CA TYR A 73 -30.35 8.05 -17.31
C TYR A 73 -29.83 8.67 -16.00
N PRO A 74 -29.56 9.98 -15.96
CA PRO A 74 -29.19 10.66 -14.72
C PRO A 74 -30.32 10.48 -13.71
N GLY A 75 -30.02 9.95 -12.52
CA GLY A 75 -31.00 9.68 -11.47
C GLY A 75 -30.70 8.41 -10.66
N GLY A 76 -31.53 8.16 -9.65
CA GLY A 76 -31.49 6.91 -8.88
C GLY A 76 -31.75 5.69 -9.76
N GLN A 77 -31.29 4.51 -9.33
CA GLN A 77 -31.53 3.27 -10.06
C GLN A 77 -33.05 3.05 -10.23
N PRO A 78 -33.52 2.59 -11.40
CA PRO A 78 -34.94 2.29 -11.63
C PRO A 78 -35.50 1.38 -10.53
N GLY A 79 -36.62 1.77 -9.91
CA GLY A 79 -37.26 1.06 -8.80
C GLY A 79 -36.90 1.57 -7.41
N HIS A 80 -35.88 2.43 -7.26
CA HIS A 80 -35.64 3.10 -5.98
C HIS A 80 -36.65 4.23 -5.78
N LYS A 81 -37.47 4.11 -4.74
CA LYS A 81 -38.29 5.24 -4.27
C LYS A 81 -37.35 6.31 -3.72
N GLY A 82 -37.30 7.45 -4.39
CA GLY A 82 -36.60 8.62 -3.84
C GLY A 82 -37.22 9.01 -2.50
N THR A 83 -36.40 9.18 -1.48
CA THR A 83 -36.84 9.72 -0.19
C THR A 83 -36.39 11.17 -0.14
N THR A 84 -37.30 12.09 -0.45
CA THR A 84 -37.05 13.52 -0.28
C THR A 84 -37.04 13.83 1.22
N LEU A 85 -36.04 14.58 1.68
CA LEU A 85 -35.98 15.05 3.06
C LEU A 85 -37.21 15.91 3.36
N ARG A 86 -38.06 15.47 4.28
CA ARG A 86 -39.27 16.18 4.69
C ARG A 86 -38.95 17.08 5.88
N GLN A 87 -39.66 18.21 5.98
CA GLN A 87 -39.58 19.05 7.18
C GLN A 87 -40.02 18.24 8.41
N SER A 88 -39.26 18.39 9.50
CA SER A 88 -39.62 17.83 10.80
C SER A 88 -40.76 18.65 11.42
N PRO A 89 -41.82 18.02 11.94
CA PRO A 89 -42.85 18.72 12.73
C PRO A 89 -42.31 19.24 14.07
N HIS A 90 -41.21 18.68 14.57
CA HIS A 90 -40.61 19.00 15.87
C HIS A 90 -39.11 19.28 15.69
N PRO A 91 -38.71 20.52 15.36
CA PRO A 91 -37.30 20.91 15.33
C PRO A 91 -36.75 21.08 16.75
N ASP A 92 -35.48 20.74 16.97
CA ASP A 92 -34.81 20.87 18.27
C ASP A 92 -34.66 22.33 18.72
N HIS A 93 -34.47 23.24 17.76
CA HIS A 93 -34.32 24.68 17.98
C HIS A 93 -35.19 25.49 17.01
N ILE A 94 -35.77 26.60 17.48
CA ILE A 94 -36.56 27.54 16.66
C ILE A 94 -36.00 28.95 16.86
N GLU A 95 -35.43 29.52 15.80
CA GLU A 95 -34.97 30.90 15.77
C GLU A 95 -36.00 31.82 15.08
N TYR A 96 -36.35 32.94 15.71
CA TYR A 96 -37.33 33.89 15.18
C TYR A 96 -36.65 35.09 14.53
N HIS A 97 -36.76 35.22 13.20
CA HIS A 97 -36.28 36.38 12.46
C HIS A 97 -37.40 37.39 12.22
N LYS A 98 -37.67 38.26 13.21
CA LYS A 98 -38.66 39.34 13.07
C LYS A 98 -38.01 40.60 12.48
N PRO A 99 -38.62 41.28 11.50
CA PRO A 99 -38.11 42.56 11.04
C PRO A 99 -38.28 43.61 12.14
N HIS A 100 -37.25 44.41 12.39
CA HIS A 100 -37.30 45.52 13.34
C HIS A 100 -37.89 46.79 12.73
N GLU A 101 -37.80 46.94 11.40
CA GLU A 101 -38.18 48.14 10.68
C GLU A 101 -38.88 47.80 9.36
N CYS A 102 -39.76 48.70 8.91
CA CYS A 102 -40.43 48.59 7.62
C CYS A 102 -39.44 48.84 6.49
N SER A 103 -39.29 47.87 5.58
CA SER A 103 -38.39 47.98 4.42
C SER A 103 -38.68 49.15 3.49
N LYS A 104 -39.89 49.72 3.54
CA LYS A 104 -40.29 50.85 2.69
C LYS A 104 -40.07 52.22 3.35
N CYS A 105 -40.39 52.36 4.65
CA CYS A 105 -40.41 53.67 5.32
C CYS A 105 -39.55 53.75 6.59
N GLY A 106 -38.88 52.68 6.99
CA GLY A 106 -38.03 52.64 8.18
C GLY A 106 -38.77 52.70 9.52
N HIS A 107 -40.12 52.72 9.51
CA HIS A 107 -40.87 52.74 10.76
C HIS A 107 -40.67 51.45 11.56
N SER A 108 -40.57 51.59 12.89
CA SER A 108 -40.36 50.45 13.78
C SER A 108 -41.53 49.46 13.73
N LEU A 109 -41.20 48.18 13.62
CA LEU A 109 -42.14 47.05 13.57
C LEU A 109 -42.11 46.22 14.86
N VAL A 110 -41.45 46.69 15.92
CA VAL A 110 -41.33 45.96 17.19
C VAL A 110 -42.70 45.61 17.79
N SER A 111 -43.69 46.49 17.64
CA SER A 111 -45.09 46.27 18.06
C SER A 111 -46.02 45.89 16.91
N GLY A 112 -45.47 45.54 15.73
CA GLY A 112 -46.24 45.18 14.55
C GLY A 112 -46.98 43.85 14.73
N LYS A 113 -48.19 43.76 14.16
CA LYS A 113 -48.95 42.50 14.13
C LYS A 113 -48.32 41.52 13.14
N ILE A 114 -48.07 40.29 13.58
CA ILE A 114 -47.62 39.20 12.71
C ILE A 114 -48.81 38.74 11.85
N LEU A 115 -48.66 38.81 10.52
CA LEU A 115 -49.70 38.40 9.57
C LEU A 115 -49.49 36.99 9.00
N GLY A 116 -48.26 36.46 9.07
CA GLY A 116 -47.93 35.13 8.57
C GLY A 116 -46.53 34.71 8.99
N ILE A 117 -46.26 33.40 8.94
CA ILE A 117 -44.96 32.80 9.24
C ILE A 117 -44.62 31.86 8.10
N GLU A 118 -43.50 32.10 7.43
CA GLU A 118 -42.89 31.16 6.50
C GLU A 118 -41.81 30.36 7.24
N LYS A 119 -41.70 29.04 6.98
CA LYS A 119 -40.77 28.16 7.69
C LYS A 119 -39.79 27.52 6.72
N ARG A 120 -38.50 27.64 7.02
CA ARG A 120 -37.39 26.90 6.37
C ARG A 120 -36.64 26.14 7.46
N GLN A 121 -36.21 24.92 7.16
CA GLN A 121 -35.45 24.08 8.09
C GLN A 121 -34.12 23.71 7.47
N VAL A 122 -33.07 23.84 8.27
CA VAL A 122 -31.72 23.38 7.95
C VAL A 122 -31.47 22.15 8.83
N PHE A 123 -30.93 21.09 8.23
CA PHE A 123 -30.59 19.84 8.93
C PHE A 123 -29.08 19.75 9.05
N ASP A 124 -28.55 20.34 10.13
CA ASP A 124 -27.14 20.26 10.47
C ASP A 124 -26.90 19.18 11.52
N LEU A 125 -25.75 18.52 11.44
CA LEU A 125 -25.30 17.60 12.47
C LEU A 125 -24.61 18.39 13.58
N PRO A 126 -24.99 18.22 14.86
CA PRO A 126 -24.22 18.81 15.94
C PRO A 126 -22.79 18.25 15.93
N PRO A 127 -21.81 18.99 16.48
CA PRO A 127 -20.46 18.45 16.66
C PRO A 127 -20.53 17.09 17.34
N PRO A 128 -19.77 16.08 16.85
CA PRO A 128 -19.76 14.78 17.50
C PRO A 128 -19.27 14.97 18.95
N PRO A 129 -19.80 14.18 19.90
CA PRO A 129 -19.26 14.20 21.26
C PRO A 129 -17.76 13.91 21.23
N THR A 130 -17.02 14.54 22.12
CA THR A 130 -15.60 14.23 22.29
C THR A 130 -15.45 12.78 22.73
N ILE A 131 -14.45 12.09 22.20
CA ILE A 131 -14.13 10.72 22.62
C ILE A 131 -13.69 10.77 24.09
N GLU A 132 -14.36 9.99 24.94
CA GLU A 132 -13.92 9.75 26.30
C GLU A 132 -12.87 8.64 26.30
N ILE A 133 -11.65 8.96 26.73
CA ILE A 133 -10.54 8.01 26.82
C ILE A 133 -10.37 7.65 28.28
N THR A 134 -10.56 6.37 28.61
CA THR A 134 -10.28 5.83 29.95
C THR A 134 -8.97 5.07 29.92
N GLU A 135 -7.97 5.54 30.65
CA GLU A 135 -6.71 4.82 30.87
C GLU A 135 -6.84 3.97 32.13
N HIS A 136 -6.79 2.64 31.97
CA HIS A 136 -6.68 1.73 33.10
C HIS A 136 -5.20 1.60 33.46
N GLN A 137 -4.85 1.82 34.73
CA GLN A 137 -3.49 1.63 35.24
C GLN A 137 -3.47 0.50 36.27
N SER A 138 -2.65 -0.52 36.04
CA SER A 138 -2.37 -1.54 37.05
C SER A 138 -1.08 -1.21 37.78
N PHE A 139 -1.12 -1.27 39.12
CA PHE A 139 0.06 -1.09 39.95
C PHE A 139 0.65 -2.46 40.28
N THR A 140 1.98 -2.52 40.30
CA THR A 140 2.72 -3.66 40.85
C THR A 140 3.34 -3.24 42.17
N ILE A 141 2.98 -3.93 43.26
CA ILE A 141 3.44 -3.62 44.61
C ILE A 141 4.30 -4.78 45.12
N CYS A 142 5.44 -4.45 45.72
CA CYS A 142 6.30 -5.41 46.41
C CYS A 142 5.84 -5.56 47.87
N CYS A 143 5.56 -6.78 48.30
CA CYS A 143 5.21 -7.07 49.68
C CYS A 143 6.41 -6.80 50.60
N PRO A 144 6.29 -5.91 51.61
CA PRO A 144 7.41 -5.59 52.49
C PRO A 144 7.80 -6.74 53.42
N HIS A 145 6.95 -7.75 53.59
CA HIS A 145 7.18 -8.87 54.49
C HIS A 145 7.90 -10.05 53.82
N CYS A 146 7.55 -10.40 52.58
CA CYS A 146 8.11 -11.55 51.87
C CYS A 146 8.80 -11.21 50.55
N GLY A 147 8.75 -9.95 50.09
CA GLY A 147 9.36 -9.49 48.85
C GLY A 147 8.61 -9.90 47.57
N LEU A 148 7.49 -10.63 47.68
CA LEU A 148 6.69 -11.02 46.52
C LEU A 148 6.08 -9.79 45.84
N LYS A 149 6.20 -9.71 44.52
CA LYS A 149 5.57 -8.65 43.71
C LYS A 149 4.20 -9.13 43.24
N THR A 150 3.18 -8.30 43.46
CA THR A 150 1.81 -8.57 43.05
C THR A 150 1.30 -7.41 42.19
N SER A 151 0.72 -7.72 41.04
CA SER A 151 0.13 -6.74 40.12
C SER A 151 -1.40 -6.79 40.19
N GLY A 152 -2.06 -5.65 39.99
CA GLY A 152 -3.52 -5.58 39.85
C GLY A 152 -3.99 -6.05 38.47
N ASP A 153 -5.15 -6.69 38.43
CA ASP A 153 -5.75 -7.17 37.17
C ASP A 153 -6.47 -6.05 36.41
N PHE A 154 -6.44 -6.14 35.08
CA PHE A 154 -7.21 -5.26 34.21
C PHE A 154 -8.65 -5.78 34.02
N PRO A 155 -9.64 -4.89 33.79
CA PRO A 155 -10.99 -5.31 33.41
C PRO A 155 -11.00 -6.20 32.15
N GLU A 156 -11.88 -7.21 32.11
CA GLU A 156 -11.99 -8.18 30.99
C GLU A 156 -12.20 -7.49 29.64
N ASP A 157 -12.92 -6.37 29.61
CA ASP A 157 -13.21 -5.62 28.39
C ASP A 157 -12.07 -4.69 27.93
N SER A 158 -11.00 -4.58 28.72
CA SER A 158 -9.86 -3.69 28.45
C SER A 158 -8.65 -4.42 27.85
N THR A 159 -8.85 -5.60 27.27
CA THR A 159 -7.76 -6.37 26.66
C THR A 159 -7.03 -5.55 25.61
N TYR A 160 -5.76 -5.27 25.90
CA TYR A 160 -4.81 -4.82 24.89
C TYR A 160 -4.71 -5.93 23.84
N HIS A 161 -5.02 -5.62 22.57
CA HIS A 161 -4.54 -6.48 21.50
C HIS A 161 -3.03 -6.32 21.46
N GLU A 162 -2.30 -7.25 22.08
CA GLU A 162 -0.87 -7.39 21.85
C GLU A 162 -0.66 -7.54 20.34
N LEU A 163 -0.21 -6.48 19.69
CA LEU A 163 0.48 -6.65 18.41
C LEU A 163 1.67 -7.56 18.74
N PRO A 164 1.84 -8.69 18.03
CA PRO A 164 2.94 -9.59 18.32
C PRO A 164 4.21 -8.76 18.34
N SER A 165 4.96 -8.86 19.44
CA SER A 165 6.29 -8.30 19.55
C SER A 165 7.11 -8.87 18.41
N ALA A 166 7.14 -8.16 17.28
CA ALA A 166 8.20 -8.33 16.32
C ALA A 166 9.47 -8.00 17.10
N ASP A 167 10.36 -8.98 17.23
CA ASP A 167 11.72 -8.75 17.68
C ASP A 167 12.33 -7.66 16.78
N ILE A 168 12.28 -6.41 17.24
CA ILE A 168 13.06 -5.32 16.65
C ILE A 168 14.48 -5.46 17.20
N THR A 169 15.14 -6.55 16.85
CA THR A 169 16.59 -6.54 16.70
C THR A 169 16.87 -6.30 15.23
N THR A 170 17.50 -5.14 14.96
CA THR A 170 17.93 -4.63 13.65
C THR A 170 16.82 -4.27 12.65
N VAL A 171 16.29 -3.06 12.78
CA VAL A 171 16.02 -2.23 11.58
C VAL A 171 17.37 -1.76 11.04
N PRO A 172 17.82 -2.17 9.83
CA PRO A 172 18.81 -1.37 9.14
C PRO A 172 18.11 -0.08 8.72
N SER A 173 18.72 1.05 9.08
CA SER A 173 18.34 2.38 8.64
C SER A 173 18.09 2.37 7.12
N LEU A 174 16.83 2.42 6.69
CA LEU A 174 16.46 2.69 5.30
C LEU A 174 16.64 4.18 5.04
N SER A 175 17.91 4.58 4.99
CA SER A 175 18.35 5.81 4.36
C SER A 175 19.21 5.43 3.16
N ILE A 176 18.56 5.51 1.99
CA ILE A 176 19.17 5.65 0.66
C ILE A 176 19.97 4.41 0.19
N LEU A 177 19.27 3.45 -0.40
CA LEU A 177 19.89 2.50 -1.33
C LEU A 177 19.34 2.74 -2.73
N ASN A 178 20.25 2.89 -3.70
CA ASN A 178 19.93 3.18 -5.09
C ASN A 178 19.24 1.99 -5.77
N ASN A 179 18.50 2.26 -6.86
CA ASN A 179 17.68 1.27 -7.59
C ASN A 179 18.44 0.01 -8.05
N ASP A 180 19.76 0.08 -8.18
CA ASP A 180 20.61 -1.02 -8.66
C ASP A 180 20.68 -2.19 -7.66
N GLU A 181 20.52 -1.93 -6.35
CA GLU A 181 20.61 -2.97 -5.32
C GLU A 181 19.30 -3.76 -5.16
N LYS A 182 18.15 -3.14 -5.46
CA LYS A 182 16.85 -3.84 -5.51
C LYS A 182 16.76 -4.86 -6.64
N HIS A 183 17.53 -4.68 -7.71
CA HIS A 183 17.56 -5.62 -8.83
C HIS A 183 18.30 -6.92 -8.49
N ASN A 184 19.21 -6.87 -7.50
CA ASN A 184 20.06 -8.01 -7.15
C ASN A 184 19.35 -9.03 -6.23
N LEU A 185 18.50 -8.56 -5.31
CA LEU A 185 17.69 -9.43 -4.42
C LEU A 185 16.59 -10.20 -5.18
N ASN A 186 15.99 -9.60 -6.21
CA ASN A 186 14.99 -10.29 -7.05
C ASN A 186 15.61 -11.38 -7.94
N ASN A 187 16.91 -11.34 -8.21
CA ASN A 187 17.60 -12.45 -8.88
C ASN A 187 17.88 -13.62 -7.92
N GLN A 188 17.94 -13.38 -6.62
CA GLN A 188 18.21 -14.43 -5.62
C GLN A 188 16.97 -15.26 -5.26
N MET A 189 15.75 -14.72 -5.45
CA MET A 189 14.49 -15.49 -5.33
C MET A 189 14.04 -16.16 -6.64
N ALA A 190 14.70 -15.87 -7.77
CA ALA A 190 14.40 -16.48 -9.08
C ALA A 190 15.26 -17.73 -9.38
N LEU A 191 15.87 -18.34 -8.36
CA LEU A 191 16.68 -19.55 -8.48
C LEU A 191 15.97 -20.83 -8.00
N ASP A 192 14.72 -20.75 -7.51
CA ASP A 192 14.04 -21.92 -6.94
C ASP A 192 12.89 -22.51 -7.78
N LEU A 193 12.63 -22.05 -9.03
CA LEU A 193 11.45 -22.54 -9.78
C LEU A 193 11.64 -22.96 -11.24
N LYS A 194 12.86 -23.01 -11.78
CA LYS A 194 13.14 -23.77 -13.01
C LYS A 194 14.54 -24.37 -12.94
N GLY A 195 14.62 -25.70 -12.84
CA GLY A 195 15.87 -26.45 -12.79
C GLY A 195 16.66 -26.37 -14.10
N ILE A 196 17.40 -25.29 -14.29
CA ILE A 196 18.48 -25.19 -15.26
C ILE A 196 19.61 -24.38 -14.58
N ASP A 197 20.63 -25.10 -14.11
CA ASP A 197 21.82 -24.55 -13.46
C ASP A 197 22.87 -24.25 -14.53
N TRP A 198 23.11 -22.95 -14.81
CA TRP A 198 24.18 -22.46 -15.69
C TRP A 198 25.33 -21.83 -14.89
N ASN A 199 25.75 -22.47 -13.80
CA ASN A 199 26.98 -22.11 -13.10
C ASN A 199 28.22 -22.57 -13.88
N TYR A 200 28.59 -21.85 -14.94
CA TYR A 200 29.89 -22.05 -15.59
C TYR A 200 31.05 -21.35 -14.86
N CYS A 201 30.76 -20.53 -13.84
CA CYS A 201 31.77 -19.76 -13.08
C CYS A 201 32.44 -20.52 -11.92
N LYS A 202 32.08 -21.77 -11.59
CA LYS A 202 32.69 -22.49 -10.45
C LYS A 202 33.64 -23.63 -10.81
N VAL A 203 33.79 -23.97 -12.09
CA VAL A 203 34.69 -25.05 -12.51
C VAL A 203 36.08 -24.53 -12.90
N PHE A 204 36.24 -23.22 -13.12
CA PHE A 204 37.51 -22.64 -13.57
C PHE A 204 38.39 -22.08 -12.45
N ASP A 205 37.82 -21.71 -11.30
CA ASP A 205 38.60 -21.29 -10.12
C ASP A 205 39.46 -22.44 -9.54
N GLN A 206 39.16 -23.69 -9.89
CA GLN A 206 39.96 -24.86 -9.50
C GLN A 206 41.04 -25.22 -10.52
N PHE A 207 41.10 -24.52 -11.67
CA PHE A 207 42.08 -24.78 -12.73
C PHE A 207 43.29 -23.84 -12.70
N VAL A 208 43.16 -22.68 -12.03
CA VAL A 208 44.26 -21.70 -11.92
C VAL A 208 45.24 -22.03 -10.78
N GLU A 209 44.89 -22.92 -9.84
CA GLU A 209 45.81 -23.40 -8.79
C GLU A 209 46.69 -24.60 -9.22
N CYS A 210 46.58 -25.09 -10.46
CA CYS A 210 47.34 -26.27 -10.95
C CYS A 210 48.37 -25.96 -12.05
N ILE A 211 48.65 -24.69 -12.35
CA ILE A 211 49.75 -24.27 -13.25
C ILE A 211 50.67 -23.28 -12.51
N GLU A 212 51.12 -23.68 -11.32
CA GLU A 212 52.39 -23.27 -10.71
C GLU A 212 53.08 -24.49 -10.09
#